data_AF-A0A949V3Q2-F1
#
_entry.id   AF-A0A949V3Q2-F1
#
_cell.length_a   1.000
_cell.length_b   1.000
_cell.length_c   1.000
_cell.angle_alpha   90.00
_cell.angle_beta   90.00
_cell.angle_gamma   90.00
#
_symmetry.space_group_name_H-M   'P 1'
#
loop_
_entity.id
_entity.type
_entity.pdbx_description
1 polymer ?
#
loop_
_entity_poly.entity_id
_entity_poly.type
_entity_poly.pdbx_seq_one_letter_code
_entity_poly.pdbx_strand_id
1 'polypeptide(L)'
;MPYHHVIAKLVSEEKFRCLFSDLSVAELRQNFVAPYEGGKPFFVGNDLISPLDLRSVQIVCTQSPDQIERDEINRVSRERIDEINRSSGIFIVSIGGGYAPQDIANAGEDVTHKFIKGSPGFKAVQLAHSLKVLRWIGGIIATVIAAGIAKWLGWV
;
A
#
# COMPACT_ATOMS: atom_id res chain seq x y z
N MET A 1 -10.44 -15.66 -8.06
CA MET A 1 -9.33 -15.36 -7.12
C MET A 1 -9.45 -13.88 -6.79
N PRO A 2 -9.26 -13.45 -5.54
CA PRO A 2 -9.43 -12.04 -5.17
C PRO A 2 -8.33 -11.16 -5.78
N TYR A 3 -8.74 -10.05 -6.38
CA TYR A 3 -7.87 -9.04 -6.98
C TYR A 3 -7.71 -7.87 -6.03
N HIS A 4 -6.46 -7.40 -5.85
CA HIS A 4 -6.12 -6.33 -4.95
C HIS A 4 -5.69 -5.08 -5.73
N HIS A 5 -6.26 -3.96 -5.34
CA HIS A 5 -6.01 -2.66 -5.95
C HIS A 5 -5.44 -1.73 -4.89
N VAL A 6 -4.38 -1.00 -5.23
CA VAL A 6 -3.75 -0.03 -4.34
C VAL A 6 -4.08 1.35 -4.86
N ILE A 7 -4.80 2.10 -4.05
CA ILE A 7 -5.18 3.48 -4.32
C ILE A 7 -4.48 4.34 -3.28
N ALA A 8 -3.78 5.37 -3.72
CA ALA A 8 -3.11 6.27 -2.80
C ALA A 8 -3.28 7.72 -3.20
N LYS A 9 -3.17 8.59 -2.21
CA LYS A 9 -3.10 10.03 -2.39
C LYS A 9 -1.67 10.46 -2.11
N LEU A 10 -1.02 11.07 -3.08
CA LEU A 10 0.31 11.64 -2.89
C LEU A 10 0.21 12.97 -2.14
N VAL A 11 1.29 13.40 -1.49
CA VAL A 11 1.35 14.72 -0.82
C VAL A 11 1.29 15.85 -1.85
N SER A 12 1.89 15.65 -3.03
CA SER A 12 1.89 16.59 -4.15
C SER A 12 0.54 16.70 -4.88
N GLU A 13 -0.36 15.74 -4.69
CA GLU A 13 -1.60 15.63 -5.45
C GLU A 13 -2.82 15.58 -4.53
N GLU A 14 -3.84 16.40 -4.81
CA GLU A 14 -5.07 16.35 -4.03
C GLU A 14 -6.00 15.20 -4.40
N LYS A 15 -5.76 14.55 -5.54
CA LYS A 15 -6.60 13.45 -6.05
C LYS A 15 -6.03 12.11 -5.64
N PHE A 16 -6.92 11.13 -5.50
CA PHE A 16 -6.50 9.74 -5.40
C PHE A 16 -5.93 9.29 -6.76
N ARG A 17 -4.97 8.37 -6.71
CA ARG A 17 -4.38 7.73 -7.88
C ARG A 17 -4.38 6.23 -7.63
N CYS A 18 -4.83 5.46 -8.62
CA CYS A 18 -4.60 4.03 -8.62
C CYS A 18 -3.11 3.80 -8.92
N LEU A 19 -2.38 3.23 -7.96
CA LEU A 19 -0.97 2.90 -8.10
C LEU A 19 -0.80 1.52 -8.72
N PHE A 20 -1.61 0.56 -8.27
CA PHE A 20 -1.59 -0.80 -8.78
C PHE A 20 -3.02 -1.32 -8.88
N SER A 21 -3.31 -2.06 -9.94
CA SER A 21 -4.57 -2.76 -10.13
C SER A 21 -4.33 -4.25 -10.34
N ASP A 22 -5.35 -5.06 -10.04
CA ASP A 22 -5.43 -6.49 -10.34
C ASP A 22 -4.30 -7.35 -9.75
N LEU A 23 -3.72 -6.93 -8.63
CA LEU A 23 -2.63 -7.67 -8.01
C LEU A 23 -3.13 -8.90 -7.25
N SER A 24 -2.38 -9.99 -7.34
CA SER A 24 -2.49 -11.08 -6.39
C SER A 24 -1.95 -10.68 -5.01
N VAL A 25 -2.27 -11.45 -3.96
CA VAL A 25 -1.75 -11.21 -2.60
C VAL A 25 -0.23 -11.23 -2.55
N ALA A 26 0.40 -12.11 -3.34
CA ALA A 26 1.86 -12.25 -3.39
C ALA A 26 2.49 -11.00 -4.04
N GLU A 27 1.94 -10.55 -5.17
CA GLU A 27 2.42 -9.37 -5.89
C GLU A 27 2.17 -8.08 -5.10
N LEU A 28 1.00 -7.96 -4.45
CA LEU A 28 0.72 -6.86 -3.53
C LEU A 28 1.79 -6.75 -2.44
N ARG A 29 2.14 -7.90 -1.85
CA ARG A 29 3.17 -7.93 -0.81
C ARG A 29 4.55 -7.56 -1.33
N GLN A 30 4.94 -8.10 -2.48
CA GLN A 30 6.25 -7.87 -3.05
C GLN A 30 6.44 -6.44 -3.59
N ASN A 31 5.44 -5.95 -4.33
CA ASN A 31 5.54 -4.70 -5.09
C ASN A 31 5.15 -3.47 -4.28
N PHE A 32 4.28 -3.62 -3.27
CA PHE A 32 3.79 -2.49 -2.48
C PHE A 32 4.07 -2.63 -0.98
N VAL A 33 3.60 -3.69 -0.32
CA VAL A 33 3.66 -3.79 1.16
C VAL A 33 5.10 -3.84 1.67
N ALA A 34 5.94 -4.70 1.11
CA ALA A 34 7.34 -4.84 1.52
C ALA A 34 8.16 -3.55 1.33
N PRO A 35 8.11 -2.85 0.16
CA PRO A 35 8.80 -1.57 0.02
C PRO A 35 8.20 -0.48 0.91
N TYR A 36 6.88 -0.45 1.10
CA TYR A 36 6.21 0.49 2.02
C TYR A 36 6.68 0.32 3.47
N GLU A 37 6.63 -0.90 4.00
CA GLU A 37 7.09 -1.21 5.37
C GLU A 37 8.60 -1.00 5.56
N GLY A 38 9.37 -1.20 4.48
CA GLY A 38 10.80 -0.95 4.43
C GLY A 38 11.18 0.51 4.22
N GLY A 39 10.22 1.39 3.90
CA GLY A 39 10.48 2.81 3.60
C GLY A 39 11.29 3.01 2.32
N LYS A 40 11.24 2.06 1.38
CA LYS A 40 11.99 2.10 0.12
C LYS A 40 11.11 2.65 -1.00
N PRO A 41 11.64 3.51 -1.88
CA PRO A 41 10.90 3.96 -3.05
C PRO A 41 10.61 2.79 -3.99
N PHE A 42 9.48 2.85 -4.67
CA PHE A 42 9.01 1.82 -5.60
C PHE A 42 8.48 2.45 -6.89
N PHE A 43 8.49 1.68 -7.97
CA PHE A 43 8.06 2.15 -9.29
C PHE A 43 6.57 1.90 -9.51
N VAL A 44 5.90 2.91 -10.05
CA VAL A 44 4.52 2.84 -10.54
C VAL A 44 4.53 3.32 -11.99
N GLY A 45 4.53 2.37 -12.93
CA GLY A 45 4.81 2.68 -14.34
C GLY A 45 6.21 3.28 -14.50
N ASN A 46 6.29 4.55 -14.91
CA ASN A 46 7.55 5.29 -15.05
C ASN A 46 7.87 6.20 -13.86
N ASP A 47 6.97 6.31 -12.88
CA ASP A 47 7.14 7.21 -11.74
C ASP A 47 7.78 6.47 -10.57
N LEU A 48 8.82 7.06 -9.99
CA LEU A 48 9.42 6.59 -8.74
C LEU A 48 8.71 7.28 -7.57
N ILE A 49 7.98 6.51 -6.76
CA ILE A 49 7.20 7.03 -5.64
C ILE A 49 7.85 6.63 -4.32
N SER A 50 8.08 7.61 -3.45
CA SER A 50 8.52 7.36 -2.08
C SER A 50 7.33 7.04 -1.20
N PRO A 51 7.39 6.01 -0.33
CA PRO A 51 6.37 5.76 0.69
C PRO A 51 6.10 6.96 1.62
N LEU A 52 7.07 7.86 1.79
CA LEU A 52 6.93 9.08 2.60
C LEU A 52 6.08 10.16 1.92
N ASP A 53 5.98 10.11 0.60
CA ASP A 53 5.16 11.04 -0.19
C ASP A 53 3.70 10.58 -0.26
N LEU A 54 3.35 9.46 0.39
CA LEU A 54 1.99 8.96 0.46
C LEU A 54 1.27 9.57 1.65
N ARG A 55 0.23 10.35 1.38
CA ARG A 55 -0.63 10.98 2.40
C ARG A 55 -1.69 10.02 2.93
N SER A 56 -2.28 9.23 2.04
CA SER A 56 -3.29 8.23 2.38
C SER A 56 -3.15 7.05 1.44
N VAL A 57 -3.37 5.85 1.94
CA VAL A 57 -3.31 4.60 1.19
C VAL A 57 -4.54 3.79 1.52
N GLN A 58 -5.15 3.23 0.48
CA GLN A 58 -6.27 2.32 0.55
C GLN A 58 -5.97 1.10 -0.32
N ILE A 59 -6.16 -0.09 0.23
CA ILE A 59 -6.05 -1.36 -0.47
C ILE A 59 -7.45 -1.96 -0.55
N VAL A 60 -7.94 -2.14 -1.77
CA VAL A 60 -9.29 -2.62 -2.03
C VAL A 60 -9.25 -3.99 -2.67
N CYS A 61 -10.08 -4.90 -2.14
CA CYS A 61 -10.22 -6.26 -2.61
C CYS A 61 -11.51 -6.40 -3.41
N THR A 62 -11.42 -7.03 -4.59
CA THR A 62 -12.55 -7.29 -5.49
C THR A 62 -12.54 -8.74 -5.94
N GLN A 63 -13.70 -9.30 -6.29
CA GLN A 63 -13.82 -10.68 -6.76
C GLN A 63 -13.53 -10.82 -8.27
N SER A 64 -13.71 -9.73 -9.02
CA SER A 64 -13.47 -9.66 -10.45
C SER A 64 -12.36 -8.64 -10.77
N PRO A 65 -11.73 -8.73 -11.96
CA PRO A 65 -10.79 -7.73 -12.43
C PRO A 65 -11.41 -6.34 -12.49
N ASP A 66 -10.56 -5.33 -12.34
CA ASP A 66 -10.91 -3.93 -12.29
C ASP A 66 -11.76 -3.46 -13.48
N GLN A 67 -11.42 -3.87 -14.70
CA GLN A 67 -12.20 -3.52 -15.89
C GLN A 67 -13.65 -4.03 -15.82
N ILE A 68 -13.84 -5.26 -15.35
CA ILE A 68 -15.18 -5.88 -15.29
C ILE A 68 -16.04 -5.16 -14.25
N GLU A 69 -15.49 -4.87 -13.08
CA GLU A 69 -16.20 -4.13 -12.03
C GLU A 69 -16.56 -2.71 -12.49
N ARG A 70 -15.64 -2.01 -13.18
CA ARG A 70 -15.93 -0.67 -13.72
C ARG A 70 -16.98 -0.68 -14.82
N ASP A 71 -16.94 -1.68 -15.70
CA ASP A 71 -17.93 -1.82 -16.77
C ASP A 71 -19.32 -2.08 -16.20
N GLU A 72 -19.42 -2.86 -15.12
CA GLU A 72 -20.66 -3.11 -14.41
C GLU A 72 -21.20 -1.84 -13.73
N ILE A 73 -20.35 -1.08 -13.04
CA ILE A 73 -20.76 0.19 -12.42
C ILE A 73 -21.19 1.19 -13.51
N ASN A 74 -20.49 1.26 -14.63
CA ASN A 74 -20.89 2.06 -15.79
C ASN A 74 -22.25 1.62 -16.34
N ARG A 75 -22.50 0.31 -16.45
CA ARG A 75 -23.77 -0.25 -16.94
C ARG A 75 -24.93 0.13 -16.02
N VAL A 76 -24.80 -0.10 -14.72
CA VAL A 76 -25.85 0.22 -13.73
C VAL A 76 -26.13 1.73 -13.69
N SER A 77 -25.08 2.56 -13.79
CA SER A 77 -25.22 4.02 -13.83
C SER A 77 -25.99 4.48 -15.08
N ARG A 78 -25.69 3.90 -16.24
CA ARG A 78 -26.42 4.16 -17.50
C ARG A 78 -27.87 3.73 -17.41
N GLU A 79 -28.15 2.53 -16.91
CA GLU A 79 -29.51 2.03 -16.72
C GLU A 79 -30.33 2.95 -15.81
N ARG A 80 -29.72 3.48 -14.74
CA ARG A 80 -30.38 4.43 -13.85
C ARG A 80 -30.69 5.77 -14.53
N ILE A 81 -29.77 6.29 -15.35
CA ILE A 81 -30.00 7.52 -16.12
C ILE A 81 -31.11 7.30 -17.14
N ASP A 82 -31.11 6.17 -17.84
CA ASP A 82 -32.14 5.82 -18.81
C ASP A 82 -33.52 5.68 -18.15
N GLU A 83 -33.60 5.12 -16.94
CA GLU A 83 -34.84 5.04 -16.19
C GLU A 83 -35.35 6.41 -15.75
N ILE A 84 -34.46 7.31 -15.32
CA ILE A 84 -34.81 8.70 -15.00
C ILE A 84 -35.31 9.43 -16.26
N ASN A 85 -34.64 9.25 -17.40
CA ASN A 85 -35.05 9.85 -18.67
C ASN A 85 -36.39 9.32 -19.18
N ARG A 86 -36.75 8.06 -18.85
CA ARG A 86 -38.06 7.48 -19.19
C ARG A 86 -39.17 7.92 -18.24
N SER A 87 -38.87 8.06 -16.96
CA SER A 87 -39.86 8.33 -15.90
C SER A 87 -40.04 9.83 -15.58
N SER A 88 -39.09 10.67 -15.96
CA SER A 88 -39.14 12.12 -15.75
C SER A 88 -39.18 12.87 -17.09
N GLY A 89 -39.94 13.96 -17.16
CA GLY A 89 -39.93 14.87 -18.33
C GLY A 89 -38.63 15.68 -18.48
N ILE A 90 -37.56 15.26 -17.80
CA ILE A 90 -36.25 15.90 -17.77
C ILE A 90 -35.27 14.94 -18.46
N PHE A 91 -34.70 15.38 -19.57
CA PHE A 91 -33.74 14.60 -20.34
C PHE A 91 -32.32 14.93 -19.88
N ILE A 92 -31.72 14.05 -19.09
CA ILE A 92 -30.33 14.16 -18.64
C ILE A 92 -29.45 13.46 -19.69
N VAL A 93 -28.82 14.25 -20.55
CA VAL A 93 -27.71 13.79 -21.40
C VAL A 93 -26.42 14.02 -20.62
N SER A 94 -26.07 13.06 -19.77
CA SER A 94 -24.75 13.00 -19.16
C SER A 94 -23.86 12.13 -20.04
N ILE A 95 -22.76 12.69 -20.54
CA ILE A 95 -21.61 11.89 -20.95
C ILE A 95 -21.12 11.29 -19.64
N GLY A 96 -21.68 10.15 -19.23
CA GLY A 96 -21.36 9.50 -17.97
C GLY A 96 -19.84 9.44 -17.87
N GLY A 97 -19.26 10.29 -17.01
CA GLY A 97 -17.83 10.38 -16.87
C GLY A 97 -17.35 9.00 -16.51
N GLY A 98 -16.65 8.34 -17.45
CA GLY A 98 -16.27 6.94 -17.28
C GLY A 98 -15.56 6.82 -15.93
N TYR A 99 -16.00 5.86 -15.11
CA TYR A 99 -15.44 5.66 -13.78
C TYR A 99 -13.91 5.60 -13.89
N ALA A 100 -13.27 6.51 -13.17
CA ALA A 100 -11.84 6.67 -13.18
C ALA A 100 -11.21 5.52 -12.37
N PRO A 101 -9.91 5.22 -12.56
CA PRO A 101 -9.28 4.14 -11.83
C PRO A 101 -9.35 4.18 -10.31
N GLN A 102 -9.60 5.35 -9.76
CA GLN A 102 -9.81 5.61 -8.36
C GLN A 102 -11.16 5.12 -7.84
N ASP A 103 -12.16 5.01 -8.72
CA ASP A 103 -13.55 4.75 -8.31
C ASP A 103 -13.79 3.29 -7.91
N ILE A 104 -12.83 2.39 -8.20
CA ILE A 104 -12.83 1.03 -7.65
C ILE A 104 -12.78 1.02 -6.12
N ALA A 105 -12.38 2.14 -5.49
CA ALA A 105 -12.51 2.36 -4.05
C ALA A 105 -13.92 2.08 -3.52
N ASN A 106 -14.96 2.34 -4.33
CA ASN A 106 -16.35 2.19 -3.94
C ASN A 106 -16.94 0.80 -4.30
N ALA A 107 -16.20 -0.02 -5.05
CA ALA A 107 -16.68 -1.29 -5.58
C ALA A 107 -16.32 -2.49 -4.68
N GLY A 108 -15.18 -2.42 -3.99
CA GLY A 108 -14.61 -3.55 -3.25
C GLY A 108 -14.59 -3.37 -1.73
N GLU A 109 -14.10 -4.40 -1.03
CA GLU A 109 -13.87 -4.38 0.41
C GLU A 109 -12.53 -3.69 0.72
N ASP A 110 -12.53 -2.72 1.64
CA ASP A 110 -11.30 -2.14 2.17
C ASP A 110 -10.57 -3.13 3.09
N VAL A 111 -9.43 -3.62 2.61
CA VAL A 111 -8.57 -4.57 3.31
C VAL A 111 -7.26 -3.96 3.78
N THR A 112 -7.13 -2.63 3.77
CA THR A 112 -5.90 -1.90 4.11
C THR A 112 -5.31 -2.36 5.45
N HIS A 113 -6.17 -2.49 6.47
CA HIS A 113 -5.80 -2.91 7.82
C HIS A 113 -5.20 -4.32 7.90
N LYS A 114 -5.50 -5.20 6.92
CA LYS A 114 -4.96 -6.57 6.87
C LYS A 114 -3.50 -6.58 6.42
N PHE A 115 -3.07 -5.56 5.66
CA PHE A 115 -1.75 -5.51 5.02
C PHE A 115 -0.84 -4.42 5.59
N ILE A 116 -1.38 -3.25 5.90
CA ILE A 116 -0.62 -2.12 6.43
C ILE A 116 -0.85 -2.04 7.95
N LYS A 117 0.21 -2.28 8.71
CA LYS A 117 0.16 -2.28 10.19
C LYS A 117 0.70 -1.01 10.84
N GLY A 118 1.42 -0.19 10.08
CA GLY A 118 2.09 0.98 10.64
C GLY A 118 2.53 1.96 9.58
N SER A 119 3.22 3.01 10.03
CA SER A 119 3.75 4.06 9.18
C SER A 119 4.79 3.52 8.18
N PRO A 120 5.03 4.24 7.07
CA PRO A 120 6.08 3.89 6.13
C PRO A 120 7.42 3.71 6.84
N GLY A 121 8.16 2.65 6.51
CA GLY A 121 9.50 2.39 7.08
C GLY A 121 9.54 1.84 8.50
N PHE A 122 8.41 1.47 9.13
CA PHE A 122 8.44 0.99 10.53
C PHE A 122 9.36 -0.22 10.75
N LYS A 123 9.43 -1.15 9.78
CA LYS A 123 10.30 -2.33 9.89
C LYS A 123 11.78 -1.97 9.82
N ALA A 124 12.14 -0.95 9.02
CA ALA A 124 13.51 -0.48 8.95
C ALA A 124 13.98 0.10 10.29
N VAL A 125 13.12 0.86 10.97
CA VAL A 125 13.40 1.41 12.30
C VAL A 125 13.55 0.29 13.34
N GLN A 126 12.63 -0.69 13.33
CA GLN A 126 12.68 -1.81 14.27
C GLN A 126 13.94 -2.67 14.10
N LEU A 127 14.34 -2.92 12.85
CA LEU A 127 15.53 -3.70 12.52
C LEU A 127 16.83 -2.94 12.84
N ALA A 128 16.87 -1.62 12.64
CA ALA A 128 18.00 -0.80 13.06
C ALA A 128 18.17 -0.78 14.58
N HIS A 129 17.06 -0.75 15.33
CA HIS A 129 17.10 -0.80 16.79
C HIS A 129 17.61 -2.15 17.31
N SER A 130 17.13 -3.26 16.75
CA SER A 130 17.56 -4.60 17.16
C SER A 130 19.05 -4.85 16.88
N LEU A 131 19.56 -4.40 15.73
CA LEU A 131 20.99 -4.49 15.40
C LEU A 131 21.88 -3.67 16.36
N LYS A 132 21.43 -2.48 16.77
CA LYS A 132 22.14 -1.68 17.77
C LYS A 132 22.23 -2.38 19.12
N VAL A 133 21.13 -2.98 19.58
CA VAL A 133 21.09 -3.75 20.84
C VAL A 133 22.02 -4.95 20.76
N LEU A 134 21.99 -5.71 19.66
CA LEU A 134 22.87 -6.87 19.47
C LEU A 134 24.36 -6.48 19.49
N ARG A 135 24.73 -5.35 18.85
CA ARG A 135 26.10 -4.82 18.90
C ARG A 135 26.54 -4.44 20.31
N TRP A 136 25.65 -3.82 21.08
CA TRP A 136 25.91 -3.49 22.49
C TRP A 136 26.17 -4.74 23.32
N ILE A 137 25.30 -5.76 23.22
CA ILE A 137 25.45 -7.03 23.94
C ILE A 137 26.75 -7.74 23.53
N GLY A 138 27.05 -7.79 22.24
CA GLY A 138 28.29 -8.38 21.73
C GLY A 138 29.54 -7.67 22.27
N GLY A 139 29.52 -6.34 22.36
CA GLY A 139 30.61 -5.55 22.93
C GLY A 139 30.83 -5.82 24.43
N ILE A 140 29.75 -5.99 25.20
CA ILE A 140 29.84 -6.36 26.62
C ILE A 140 30.46 -7.75 26.77
N ILE A 141 29.99 -8.74 26.02
CA ILE A 141 30.51 -10.11 26.05
C ILE A 141 31.99 -10.13 25.66
N ALA A 142 32.38 -9.43 24.60
CA ALA A 142 33.77 -9.34 24.17
C ALA A 142 34.67 -8.73 25.24
N THR A 143 34.20 -7.67 25.92
CA THR A 143 34.93 -7.03 27.02
C THR A 143 35.12 -7.97 28.21
N VAL A 144 34.08 -8.72 28.58
CA VAL A 144 34.14 -9.70 29.68
C VAL A 144 35.11 -10.84 29.35
N ILE A 145 35.07 -11.36 28.11
CA ILE A 145 35.99 -12.40 27.65
C ILE A 145 37.42 -11.88 27.66
N ALA A 146 37.67 -10.67 27.13
CA ALA A 146 38.99 -10.06 27.10
C ALA A 146 39.56 -9.85 28.51
N ALA A 147 38.74 -9.36 29.46
CA ALA A 147 39.14 -9.19 30.85
C ALA A 147 39.46 -10.54 31.53
N GLY A 148 38.66 -11.58 31.24
CA GLY A 148 38.93 -12.94 31.73
C GLY A 148 40.26 -13.51 31.20
N ILE A 149 40.54 -13.31 29.91
CA ILE A 149 41.80 -13.72 29.28
C ILE A 149 42.99 -12.94 29.86
N ALA A 150 42.87 -11.61 30.01
CA ALA A 150 43.92 -10.76 30.57
C ALA A 150 44.27 -11.17 32.02
N LYS A 151 43.25 -11.49 32.83
CA LYS A 151 43.45 -12.02 34.19
C LYS A 151 44.10 -13.40 34.18
N TRP A 152 43.71 -14.30 33.27
CA TRP A 152 44.32 -15.63 33.15
C TRP A 152 45.80 -15.56 32.72
N LEU A 153 46.15 -14.61 31.86
CA LEU A 153 47.52 -14.34 31.43
C LEU A 153 48.36 -13.57 32.46
N GLY A 154 47.79 -13.19 33.61
CA GLY A 154 48.49 -12.48 34.69
C GLY A 154 48.86 -11.03 34.35
N TRP A 155 48.17 -10.43 33.38
CA TRP A 155 48.38 -9.01 33.03
C TRP A 155 47.65 -8.06 33.98
N VAL A 156 46.75 -8.58 34.83
CA VAL A 156 45.99 -7.88 35.88
C VAL A 156 45.84 -8.79 37.09
#